data_AF-A0A947GK03-F1
#
_entry.id   AF-A0A947GK03-F1
#
_cell.length_a   1.000
_cell.length_b   1.000
_cell.length_c   1.000
_cell.angle_alpha   90.00
_cell.angle_beta   90.00
_cell.angle_gamma   90.00
#
_symmetry.space_group_name_H-M   'P 1'
#
loop_
_entity.id
_entity.type
_entity.pdbx_description
1 polymer ?
#
loop_
_entity_poly.entity_id
_entity_poly.type
_entity_poly.pdbx_seq_one_letter_code
_entity_poly.pdbx_strand_id
1 'polypeptide(L)' 'MAQVILGDDEGIESALRRFKRKVVQAGIFSDMKKHRYFETPAEKLKRKAIAKHRQKRWSRNRSNRNNNRD' A
#
# COMPACT_ATOMS: atom_id res chain seq x y z
N MET A 1 -5.44 7.81 8.93
CA MET A 1 -6.15 7.05 9.99
C MET A 1 -7.07 6.04 9.33
N ALA A 2 -7.22 4.84 9.90
CA ALA A 2 -8.11 3.80 9.38
C ALA A 2 -9.23 3.55 10.38
N GLN A 3 -10.49 3.56 9.92
CA GLN A 3 -11.67 3.30 10.73
C GLN A 3 -12.54 2.24 10.02
N VAL A 4 -13.14 1.34 10.81
CA VAL A 4 -14.13 0.37 10.34
C VAL A 4 -15.28 0.40 11.35
N ILE A 5 -16.50 0.57 10.84
CA ILE A 5 -17.73 0.45 11.62
C ILE A 5 -18.22 -1.00 11.49
N LEU A 6 -18.55 -1.60 12.61
CA LEU A 6 -19.07 -2.97 12.69
C LEU A 6 -20.52 -3.00 12.21
N GLY A 7 -20.91 -4.09 11.55
CA GLY A 7 -22.32 -4.38 11.28
C GLY A 7 -22.94 -5.18 12.42
N ASP A 8 -24.26 -5.16 12.52
CA ASP A 8 -25.00 -5.76 13.64
C ASP A 8 -24.78 -7.28 13.78
N ASP A 9 -24.56 -7.98 12.67
CA ASP A 9 -24.27 -9.44 12.63
C ASP A 9 -22.85 -9.78 12.14
N GLU A 10 -21.89 -8.86 12.26
CA GLU A 10 -20.53 -9.12 11.79
C GLU A 10 -19.68 -9.84 12.85
N GLY A 11 -19.18 -11.03 12.51
CA GLY A 11 -18.16 -11.72 13.30
C GLY A 11 -16.84 -10.94 13.40
N ILE A 12 -16.22 -10.96 14.58
CA ILE A 12 -15.01 -10.21 14.92
C ILE A 12 -13.86 -10.41 13.92
N GLU A 13 -13.67 -11.63 13.41
CA GLU A 13 -12.60 -11.93 12.46
C GLU A 13 -12.80 -11.24 11.11
N SER A 14 -14.05 -11.15 10.64
CA SER A 14 -14.40 -10.39 9.43
C SER A 14 -14.06 -8.91 9.60
N ALA A 15 -14.43 -8.33 10.75
CA ALA A 15 -14.14 -6.95 11.06
C ALA A 15 -12.63 -6.66 11.08
N LEU A 16 -11.85 -7.53 11.73
CA LEU A 16 -10.39 -7.42 11.77
C LEU A 16 -9.76 -7.54 10.37
N ARG A 17 -10.29 -8.41 9.51
CA ARG A 17 -9.83 -8.54 8.13
C ARG A 17 -10.10 -7.27 7.32
N ARG A 18 -11.29 -6.67 7.47
CA ARG A 18 -11.63 -5.38 6.82
C ARG A 18 -10.74 -4.26 7.35
N PHE A 19 -10.51 -4.20 8.66
CA PHE A 19 -9.63 -3.23 9.29
C PHE A 19 -8.20 -3.34 8.77
N LYS A 20 -7.63 -4.55 8.73
CA LYS A 20 -6.30 -4.80 8.16
C LYS A 20 -6.22 -4.31 6.72
N ARG A 21 -7.24 -4.57 5.89
CA ARG A 21 -7.31 -4.05 4.51
C ARG A 21 -7.32 -2.52 4.49
N LYS A 22 -8.10 -1.86 5.35
CA LYS A 22 -8.15 -0.38 5.44
C LYS A 22 -6.82 0.21 5.89
N VAL A 23 -6.13 -0.41 6.86
CA VAL A 23 -4.79 0.02 7.33
C VAL A 23 -3.76 -0.10 6.20
N VAL A 24 -3.78 -1.20 5.45
CA VAL A 24 -2.88 -1.41 4.30
C VAL A 24 -3.20 -0.42 3.18
N GLN A 25 -4.48 -0.22 2.85
CA GLN A 25 -4.92 0.73 1.82
C GLN A 25 -4.55 2.17 2.17
N ALA A 26 -4.67 2.54 3.45
CA ALA A 26 -4.27 3.85 3.95
C ALA A 26 -2.75 4.05 4.00
N GLY A 27 -1.94 3.02 3.67
CA GLY A 27 -0.49 3.15 3.60
C GLY A 27 0.19 3.31 4.97
N ILE A 28 -0.53 3.11 6.07
CA ILE A 28 -0.05 3.43 7.44
C ILE A 28 1.26 2.70 7.76
N PHE A 29 1.39 1.43 7.39
CA PHE A 29 2.64 0.68 7.60
C PHE A 29 3.81 1.23 6.76
N SER A 30 3.55 1.73 5.56
CA SER A 30 4.57 2.34 4.71
C SER A 30 5.02 3.69 5.27
N ASP A 31 4.08 4.49 5.78
CA ASP A 31 4.37 5.75 6.44
C ASP A 31 5.15 5.54 7.73
N MET A 32 4.74 4.58 8.56
CA MET A 32 5.46 4.24 9.79
C MET A 32 6.91 3.83 9.49
N LYS A 33 7.15 3.04 8.44
CA LYS A 33 8.52 2.66 8.03
C LYS A 33 9.34 3.85 7.54
N LYS A 34 8.73 4.76 6.77
CA LYS A 34 9.38 5.95 6.22
C LYS A 34 9.77 6.96 7.30
N HIS A 35 8.99 7.08 8.37
CA HIS A 35 9.22 8.05 9.44
C HIS A 35 9.90 7.43 10.68
N ARG A 36 10.35 6.17 10.61
CA ARG A 36 11.02 5.49 11.73
C ARG A 36 12.35 6.15 12.11
N TYR A 37 13.00 6.81 11.16
CA TYR A 37 14.23 7.57 11.34
C TYR A 37 14.22 8.77 10.40
N PHE A 38 15.11 9.74 10.64
CA PHE A 38 15.29 10.88 9.76
C PHE A 38 15.91 10.43 8.43
N GLU A 39 15.28 10.80 7.31
CA GLU A 39 15.86 10.70 5.97
C GLU A 39 16.40 12.06 5.55
N THR A 40 17.66 12.12 5.14
CA THR A 40 18.23 13.30 4.49
C THR A 40 17.52 13.62 3.18
N PRO A 41 17.63 14.85 2.65
CA PRO A 41 17.01 15.22 1.37
C PRO A 41 17.40 14.29 0.21
N ALA A 42 18.67 13.87 0.14
CA ALA A 42 19.17 12.96 -0.89
C ALA A 42 18.55 11.56 -0.78
N GLU A 43 18.43 11.01 0.43
CA GLU A 43 17.80 9.70 0.66
C GLU A 43 16.32 9.73 0.31
N LYS A 44 15.63 10.83 0.65
CA LYS A 44 14.22 11.05 0.30
C LYS A 44 14.02 11.09 -1.22
N LEU A 45 14.93 11.73 -1.96
CA LEU A 45 14.93 11.74 -3.44
C LEU A 45 15.15 10.34 -4.01
N LYS A 46 16.17 9.62 -3.50
CA LYS A 46 16.48 8.24 -3.91
C LYS A 46 15.29 7.30 -3.69
N ARG A 47 14.65 7.36 -2.52
CA ARG A 47 13.46 6.54 -2.19
C ARG A 47 12.30 6.83 -3.15
N LYS A 48 12.01 8.10 -3.44
CA LYS A 48 10.95 8.50 -4.40
C LYS A 48 11.25 7.97 -5.81
N ALA A 49 12.50 8.08 -6.27
CA ALA A 49 12.89 7.59 -7.60
C ALA A 49 12.70 6.07 -7.72
N ILE A 50 13.13 5.30 -6.73
CA ILE A 50 12.95 3.84 -6.69
C ILE A 50 11.47 3.46 -6.69
N ALA A 51 10.64 4.15 -5.90
CA ALA A 51 9.20 3.90 -5.85
C ALA A 51 8.53 4.13 -7.21
N LYS A 52 8.86 5.23 -7.90
CA LYS A 52 8.38 5.53 -9.26
C LYS A 52 8.81 4.46 -10.26
N HIS A 53 10.06 4.03 -10.20
CA HIS A 53 10.58 2.99 -11.09
C HIS A 53 9.87 1.65 -10.89
N ARG A 54 9.60 1.27 -9.62
CA ARG A 54 8.84 0.06 -9.28
C ARG A 54 7.41 0.13 -9.80
N GLN A 55 6.71 1.24 -9.60
CA GLN A 55 5.35 1.44 -10.14
C GLN A 55 5.31 1.32 -11.67
N LYS A 56 6.29 1.92 -12.37
CA LYS A 56 6.39 1.82 -13.84
C LYS A 56 6.60 0.38 -14.29
N ARG A 57 7.48 -0.38 -13.61
CA ARG A 57 7.69 -1.81 -13.89
C ARG A 57 6.42 -2.63 -13.66
N TRP A 58 5.71 -2.41 -12.55
CA TRP A 58 4.46 -3.12 -12.27
C TRP A 58 3.37 -2.82 -13.29
N SER A 59 3.23 -1.55 -13.70
CA SER A 59 2.24 -1.15 -14.71
C SER A 59 2.52 -1.81 -16.06
N ARG A 60 3.77 -1.81 -16.52
CA ARG A 60 4.19 -2.49 -17.76
C ARG A 60 3.91 -3.99 -17.70
N ASN A 61 4.28 -4.67 -16.61
CA ASN A 61 4.04 -6.11 -16.47
C ASN A 61 2.55 -6.44 -16.44
N ARG A 62 1.70 -5.54 -15.90
CA ARG A 62 0.25 -5.70 -15.92
C ARG A 62 -0.31 -5.61 -17.33
N SER A 63 0.10 -4.60 -18.11
CA SER A 63 -0.27 -4.47 -19.52
C SER A 63 0.16 -5.69 -20.34
N ASN A 64 1.40 -6.16 -20.14
CA ASN A 64 1.91 -7.33 -20.86
C ASN A 64 1.13 -8.62 -20.55
N ARG A 65 0.64 -8.79 -19.32
CA ARG A 65 -0.22 -9.93 -18.96
C ARG A 65 -1.61 -9.87 -19.59
N ASN A 66 -2.15 -8.67 -19.79
CA ASN A 66 -3.45 -8.51 -20.44
C ASN A 66 -3.33 -8.79 -21.93
N ASN A 67 -2.31 -8.26 -22.61
CA ASN A 67 -2.10 -8.49 -24.04
C ASN A 67 -1.82 -9.95 -24.41
N ASN A 68 -1.36 -10.78 -23.46
CA ASN A 68 -1.12 -12.22 -23.66
C ASN A 68 -2.35 -13.10 -23.33
N ARG A 69 -3.49 -12.51 -22.97
CA ARG A 69 -4.73 -13.24 -22.65
C ARG A 69 -5.79 -13.16 -23.76
N ASP A 70 -5.58 -12.29 -24.73
CA ASP A 70 -6.35 -12.20 -25.98
C ASP A 70 -5.63 -13.02 -27.08
#